data_AF-M0PIT0-F1
#
_entry.id   AF-M0PIT0-F1
#
_cell.length_a   1.000
_cell.length_b   1.000
_cell.length_c   1.000
_cell.angle_alpha   90.00
_cell.angle_beta   90.00
_cell.angle_gamma   90.00
#
_symmetry.space_group_name_H-M   'P 1'
#
loop_
_entity.id
_entity.type
_entity.pdbx_description
1 polymer ?
#
loop_
_entity_poly.entity_id
_entity_poly.type
_entity_poly.pdbx_seq_one_letter_code
_entity_poly.pdbx_strand_id
1 'polypeptide(L)'
;MAIGIDVPTPPEPDNPEDYDYEKCPFYGQLSVRGQTREGTVVSTDMAKTVIVEREYDVFVPKYDRYMKRRSRIPAHVPGVLDSLEVGDEVKIAETRPLSKTKSHVVVENLSGDQ
;
A
#
# COMPACT_ATOMS: atom_id res chain seq x y z
N MET A 1 9.93 -14.45 -7.56
CA MET A 1 10.44 -13.40 -8.49
C MET A 1 10.56 -12.13 -7.68
N ALA A 2 11.69 -11.42 -7.71
CA ALA A 2 11.83 -10.18 -6.95
C ALA A 2 11.13 -9.03 -7.69
N ILE A 3 10.33 -8.26 -6.97
CA ILE A 3 9.52 -7.12 -7.47
C ILE A 3 10.34 -5.90 -7.89
N GLY A 4 11.68 -5.98 -7.78
CA GLY A 4 12.58 -4.85 -8.03
C GLY A 4 12.56 -3.77 -6.94
N ILE A 5 11.94 -4.05 -5.80
CA ILE A 5 11.91 -3.20 -4.60
C ILE A 5 12.55 -3.98 -3.45
N ASP A 6 13.30 -3.29 -2.59
CA ASP A 6 13.92 -3.87 -1.40
C ASP A 6 12.87 -4.07 -0.30
N VAL A 7 12.13 -5.17 -0.41
CA VAL A 7 11.11 -5.60 0.54
C VAL A 7 11.24 -7.10 0.78
N PRO A 8 11.05 -7.57 2.02
CA PRO A 8 11.05 -9.00 2.30
C PRO A 8 9.91 -9.66 1.54
N THR A 9 10.18 -10.86 1.00
CA THR A 9 9.13 -11.63 0.33
C THR A 9 8.29 -12.33 1.42
N PRO A 10 6.99 -12.01 1.52
CA PRO A 10 6.08 -12.66 2.46
C PRO A 10 5.89 -14.15 2.13
N PRO A 11 5.48 -15.00 3.10
CA PRO A 11 5.29 -16.43 2.90
C PRO A 11 4.25 -16.73 1.81
N GLU A 12 4.31 -17.94 1.24
CA GLU A 12 3.32 -18.39 0.27
C GLU A 12 1.92 -18.46 0.91
N PRO A 13 0.84 -18.21 0.14
CA PRO A 13 -0.51 -18.25 0.68
C PRO A 13 -0.90 -19.66 1.10
N ASP A 14 -1.53 -19.79 2.28
CA ASP A 14 -1.98 -21.09 2.82
C ASP A 14 -2.98 -21.81 1.90
N ASN A 15 -3.82 -21.04 1.19
CA ASN A 15 -4.84 -21.53 0.25
C ASN A 15 -4.61 -20.97 -1.16
N PRO A 16 -3.93 -21.71 -2.05
CA PRO A 16 -3.66 -21.28 -3.43
C PRO A 16 -4.91 -21.04 -4.28
N GLU A 17 -6.01 -21.75 -4.03
CA GLU A 17 -7.21 -21.70 -4.88
C GLU A 17 -7.99 -20.37 -4.76
N ASP A 18 -7.97 -19.75 -3.58
CA ASP A 18 -8.66 -18.47 -3.31
C ASP A 18 -7.81 -17.24 -3.68
N TYR A 19 -6.61 -17.47 -4.21
CA TYR A 19 -5.59 -16.46 -4.39
C TYR A 19 -5.74 -15.68 -5.71
N ASP A 20 -5.82 -14.35 -5.62
CA ASP A 20 -5.87 -13.48 -6.81
C ASP A 20 -4.45 -13.25 -7.36
N TYR A 21 -3.95 -14.23 -8.11
CA TYR A 21 -2.65 -14.16 -8.78
C TYR A 21 -2.55 -13.05 -9.84
N GLU A 22 -3.67 -12.48 -10.30
CA GLU A 22 -3.60 -11.38 -11.29
C GLU A 22 -3.18 -10.06 -10.62
N LYS A 23 -3.64 -9.82 -9.39
CA LYS A 23 -3.42 -8.56 -8.65
C LYS A 23 -2.32 -8.64 -7.59
N CYS A 24 -1.65 -9.77 -7.47
CA CYS A 24 -0.52 -9.92 -6.56
C CYS A 24 0.81 -9.51 -7.22
N PRO A 25 1.63 -8.67 -6.56
CA PRO A 25 2.95 -8.31 -7.05
C PRO A 25 4.05 -9.35 -6.76
N PHE A 26 3.89 -10.21 -5.75
CA PHE A 26 4.92 -11.16 -5.32
C PHE A 26 4.92 -12.46 -6.12
N TYR A 27 3.77 -13.14 -6.12
CA TYR A 27 3.57 -14.44 -6.75
C TYR A 27 2.74 -14.36 -8.03
N GLY A 28 2.29 -13.16 -8.38
CA GLY A 28 1.39 -12.91 -9.48
C GLY A 28 2.05 -12.24 -10.69
N GLN A 29 1.21 -11.70 -11.56
CA GLN A 29 1.63 -11.02 -12.80
C GLN A 29 1.69 -9.49 -12.64
N LEU A 30 1.35 -8.94 -11.46
CA LEU A 30 1.24 -7.50 -11.30
C LEU A 30 2.62 -6.85 -11.17
N SER A 31 3.03 -6.11 -12.20
CA SER A 31 4.25 -5.31 -12.14
C SER A 31 4.05 -4.08 -11.25
N VAL A 32 4.98 -3.89 -10.30
CA VAL A 32 5.11 -2.65 -9.53
C VAL A 32 6.06 -1.70 -10.25
N ARG A 33 5.75 -0.40 -10.26
CA ARG A 33 6.55 0.62 -10.95
C ARG A 33 6.37 1.99 -10.29
N GLY A 34 7.28 2.92 -10.57
CA GLY A 34 7.12 4.31 -10.12
C GLY A 34 7.55 4.51 -8.67
N GLN A 35 6.80 5.32 -7.92
CA GLN A 35 7.18 5.72 -6.57
C GLN A 35 6.55 4.82 -5.49
N THR A 36 7.33 4.49 -4.47
CA THR A 36 6.85 3.95 -3.19
C THR A 36 6.53 5.08 -2.23
N ARG A 37 5.42 4.94 -1.49
CA ARG A 37 4.99 5.90 -0.47
C ARG A 37 4.69 5.17 0.82
N GLU A 38 4.85 5.88 1.91
CA GLU A 38 4.54 5.40 3.25
C GLU A 38 3.35 6.18 3.80
N GLY A 39 2.55 5.53 4.63
CA GLY A 39 1.41 6.14 5.30
C GLY A 39 0.71 5.19 6.25
N THR A 40 -0.29 5.71 6.94
CA THR A 40 -1.00 4.97 8.00
C THR A 40 -2.34 4.46 7.47
N VAL A 41 -2.72 3.24 7.85
CA VAL A 41 -4.03 2.68 7.51
C VAL A 41 -5.12 3.34 8.35
N VAL A 42 -6.10 3.96 7.69
CA VAL A 42 -7.23 4.64 8.35
C VAL A 42 -8.51 3.81 8.33
N SER A 43 -8.70 2.97 7.32
CA SER A 43 -9.89 2.11 7.20
C SER A 43 -9.57 0.84 6.42
N THR A 44 -10.11 -0.26 6.93
CA THR A 44 -10.01 -1.63 6.40
C THR A 44 -11.38 -2.19 6.03
N ASP A 45 -12.43 -1.36 6.00
CA ASP A 45 -13.83 -1.79 5.86
C ASP A 45 -14.16 -2.42 4.49
N MET A 46 -13.32 -2.16 3.48
CA MET A 46 -13.52 -2.66 2.12
C MET A 46 -12.77 -3.98 1.89
N ALA A 47 -13.43 -4.91 1.19
CA ALA A 47 -12.79 -6.17 0.80
C ALA A 47 -11.51 -5.93 -0.02
N LYS A 48 -10.42 -6.59 0.39
CA LYS A 48 -9.10 -6.60 -0.28
C LYS A 48 -8.53 -5.19 -0.55
N THR A 49 -8.94 -4.19 0.23
CA THR A 49 -8.59 -2.77 -0.01
C THR A 49 -8.48 -2.02 1.30
N VAL A 50 -7.42 -1.24 1.44
CA VAL A 50 -7.24 -0.35 2.58
C VAL A 50 -7.17 1.10 2.13
N ILE A 51 -7.60 2.00 3.00
CA ILE A 51 -7.41 3.44 2.82
C ILE A 51 -6.17 3.86 3.61
N VAL A 52 -5.13 4.24 2.88
CA VAL A 52 -3.88 4.75 3.47
C VAL A 52 -3.94 6.26 3.48
N GLU A 53 -3.73 6.87 4.64
CA GLU A 53 -3.62 8.32 4.79
C GLU A 53 -2.15 8.71 4.91
N ARG A 54 -1.77 9.72 4.13
CA ARG A 54 -0.46 10.36 4.20
C ARG A 54 -0.64 11.81 4.62
N GLU A 55 -0.03 12.17 5.74
CA GLU A 55 0.13 13.56 6.17
C GLU A 55 1.44 14.14 5.61
N TYR A 56 1.39 15.36 5.09
CA TYR A 56 2.58 16.09 4.64
C TYR A 56 2.37 17.60 4.79
N ASP A 57 3.46 18.31 5.03
CA ASP A 57 3.44 19.77 5.16
C ASP A 57 3.62 20.45 3.80
N VAL A 58 2.82 21.49 3.56
CA VAL A 58 2.95 22.36 2.40
C VAL A 58 3.30 23.76 2.87
N PHE A 59 4.42 24.28 2.36
CA PHE A 59 4.82 25.66 2.61
C PHE A 59 3.89 26.65 1.90
N VAL A 60 3.43 27.67 2.62
CA VAL A 60 2.55 28.74 2.10
C VAL A 60 3.36 30.03 1.96
N PRO A 61 3.82 30.40 0.75
CA PRO A 61 4.78 31.50 0.57
C PRO A 61 4.28 32.86 1.05
N LYS A 62 2.96 33.12 0.94
CA LYS A 62 2.37 34.39 1.38
C LYS A 62 2.51 34.62 2.89
N TYR A 63 2.49 33.57 3.69
CA TYR A 63 2.45 33.65 5.15
C TYR A 63 3.73 33.15 5.82
N ASP A 64 4.70 32.66 5.06
CA ASP A 64 5.94 32.05 5.55
C ASP A 64 5.68 30.99 6.64
N ARG A 65 4.67 30.15 6.40
CA ARG A 65 4.20 29.11 7.33
C ARG A 65 3.92 27.81 6.61
N TYR A 66 4.05 26.71 7.32
CA TYR A 66 3.67 25.37 6.84
C TYR A 66 2.21 25.06 7.22
N MET A 67 1.51 24.44 6.28
CA MET A 67 0.16 23.92 6.46
C MET A 67 0.18 22.39 6.33
N LYS A 68 -0.31 21.70 7.36
CA LYS A 68 -0.55 20.26 7.31
C LYS A 68 -1.63 19.93 6.28
N ARG A 69 -1.33 19.01 5.36
CA ARG A 69 -2.28 18.42 4.42
C ARG A 69 -2.32 16.92 4.57
N ARG A 70 -3.47 16.34 4.28
CA ARG A 70 -3.68 14.89 4.24
C ARG A 70 -4.21 14.46 2.89
N SER A 71 -3.70 13.34 2.40
CA SER A 71 -4.20 12.67 1.20
C SER A 71 -4.54 11.22 1.53
N ARG A 72 -5.72 10.77 1.09
CA ARG A 72 -6.16 9.38 1.24
C ARG A 72 -6.00 8.63 -0.07
N ILE A 73 -5.31 7.51 -0.02
CA ILE A 73 -4.95 6.69 -1.16
C ILE A 73 -5.55 5.30 -0.94
N PRO A 74 -6.50 4.86 -1.77
CA PRO A 74 -6.97 3.49 -1.73
C PRO A 74 -5.91 2.56 -2.35
N ALA A 75 -5.46 1.59 -1.55
CA ALA A 75 -4.48 0.60 -1.96
C ALA A 75 -5.10 -0.81 -1.92
N HIS A 76 -4.70 -1.66 -2.86
CA HIS A 76 -5.08 -3.06 -2.87
C HIS A 76 -4.20 -3.85 -1.91
N VAL A 77 -4.83 -4.72 -1.11
CA VAL A 77 -4.13 -5.66 -0.24
C VAL A 77 -4.01 -7.00 -0.97
N PRO A 78 -2.80 -7.44 -1.32
CA PRO A 78 -2.59 -8.79 -1.84
C PRO A 78 -2.85 -9.80 -0.71
N GLY A 79 -3.52 -10.91 -0.99
CA GLY A 79 -3.92 -11.89 0.04
C GLY A 79 -2.78 -12.69 0.69
N VAL A 80 -1.53 -12.29 0.43
CA VAL A 80 -0.30 -12.91 0.98
C VAL A 80 0.26 -12.10 2.14
N LEU A 81 -0.14 -10.83 2.24
CA LEU A 81 0.17 -10.03 3.41
C LEU A 81 -0.79 -10.38 4.54
N ASP A 82 -0.28 -10.28 5.75
CA ASP A 82 -1.06 -10.44 6.97
C ASP A 82 -2.22 -9.44 7.03
N SER A 83 -3.17 -9.75 7.91
CA SER A 83 -4.34 -8.89 8.14
C SER A 83 -3.86 -7.54 8.68
N LEU A 84 -4.04 -6.48 7.88
CA LEU A 84 -3.73 -5.11 8.28
C LEU A 84 -4.83 -4.57 9.19
N GLU A 85 -4.44 -3.87 10.24
CA GLU A 85 -5.33 -3.20 11.18
C GLU A 85 -5.31 -1.68 10.97
N VAL A 86 -6.28 -1.00 11.57
CA VAL A 86 -6.33 0.46 11.55
C VAL A 86 -5.24 0.99 12.48
N GLY A 87 -4.37 1.86 11.96
CA GLY A 87 -3.22 2.41 12.68
C GLY A 87 -1.88 1.84 12.25
N ASP A 88 -1.85 0.78 11.45
CA ASP A 88 -0.60 0.23 10.90
C ASP A 88 0.08 1.21 9.94
N GLU A 89 1.40 1.28 10.01
CA GLU A 89 2.22 1.97 9.02
C GLU A 89 2.56 1.03 7.87
N VAL A 90 2.20 1.42 6.66
CA VAL A 90 2.34 0.57 5.48
C VAL A 90 3.10 1.27 4.37
N LYS A 91 3.88 0.48 3.64
CA LYS A 91 4.53 0.89 2.39
C LYS A 91 3.65 0.48 1.22
N ILE A 92 3.23 1.47 0.43
CA ILE A 92 2.47 1.28 -0.80
C ILE A 92 3.35 1.56 -2.03
N ALA A 93 3.08 0.87 -3.12
CA ALA A 93 3.76 1.08 -4.38
C ALA A 93 2.78 1.32 -5.53
N GLU A 94 3.19 2.17 -6.47
CA GLU A 94 2.43 2.48 -7.67
C GLU A 94 2.40 1.29 -8.65
N THR A 95 1.26 1.12 -9.32
CA THR A 95 1.02 0.02 -10.26
C THR A 95 0.26 0.51 -11.48
N ARG A 96 -0.08 -0.39 -12.41
CA ARG A 96 -1.16 -0.07 -13.38
C ARG A 96 -2.48 0.17 -12.61
N PRO A 97 -3.41 0.97 -13.13
CA PRO A 97 -4.73 1.07 -12.54
C PRO A 97 -5.38 -0.32 -12.41
N LEU A 98 -5.77 -0.69 -11.19
CA LEU A 98 -6.50 -1.92 -10.86
C LEU A 98 -8.01 -1.70 -10.86
N SER A 99 -8.43 -0.45 -10.62
CA SER A 99 -9.82 -0.01 -10.62
C SER A 99 -9.89 1.48 -10.91
N LYS A 100 -11.09 2.07 -10.86
CA LYS A 100 -11.33 3.50 -11.07
C LYS A 100 -10.51 4.38 -10.12
N THR A 101 -10.36 3.96 -8.86
CA THR A 101 -9.66 4.72 -7.82
C THR A 101 -8.37 4.04 -7.33
N LYS A 102 -8.22 2.73 -7.54
CA LYS A 102 -7.10 1.93 -7.03
C LYS A 102 -6.00 1.84 -8.08
N SER A 103 -4.85 2.44 -7.77
CA SER A 103 -3.64 2.37 -8.59
C SER A 103 -2.39 2.03 -7.78
N HIS A 104 -2.59 1.63 -6.51
CA HIS A 104 -1.52 1.33 -5.57
C HIS A 104 -1.77 -0.03 -4.93
N VAL A 105 -0.69 -0.70 -4.53
CA VAL A 105 -0.71 -1.99 -3.83
C VAL A 105 0.10 -1.85 -2.56
N VAL A 106 -0.35 -2.50 -1.48
CA VAL A 106 0.43 -2.61 -0.24
C VAL A 106 1.51 -3.65 -0.44
N VAL A 107 2.74 -3.28 -0.10
CA VAL A 107 3.92 -4.14 -0.28
C VAL A 107 4.46 -4.60 1.06
N GLU A 108 4.43 -3.76 2.09
CA GLU A 108 5.06 -4.07 3.37
C GLU A 108 4.28 -3.41 4.51
N ASN A 109 4.21 -4.11 5.65
CA ASN A 109 3.78 -3.55 6.92
C ASN A 109 5.03 -3.22 7.75
N LEU A 110 5.17 -1.97 8.17
CA LEU A 110 6.34 -1.44 8.89
C LEU A 110 6.17 -1.51 10.41
N SER A 111 4.99 -1.86 10.94
CA SER A 111 4.72 -1.86 12.38
C SER A 111 5.40 -3.01 13.16
N GLY A 112 6.07 -3.94 12.46
CA GLY A 112 6.67 -5.16 13.04
C GLY A 112 8.17 -5.14 13.35
N ASP A 113 8.91 -4.09 12.99
CA ASP A 113 10.37 -4.02 13.18
C ASP A 113 10.77 -3.27 14.46
N GLN A 114 10.44 -3.83 15.63
CA GLN A 114 11.07 -3.50 16.93
C GLN A 114 11.57 -4.75 17.66
#